data_AF-A0AAP2S3P1-F1
#
_entry.id   AF-A0AAP2S3P1-F1
#
_cell.length_a   1.000
_cell.length_b   1.000
_cell.length_c   1.000
_cell.angle_alpha   90.00
_cell.angle_beta   90.00
_cell.angle_gamma   90.00
#
_symmetry.space_group_name_H-M   'P 1'
#
loop_
_entity.id
_entity.type
_entity.pdbx_description
1 polymer ?
#
loop_
_entity_poly.entity_id
_entity_poly.type
_entity_poly.pdbx_seq_one_letter_code
_entity_poly.pdbx_strand_id
1 'polypeptide(L)'
;MRLKICTLLAVLTMTMAGCVAPQQKKPASSPAPKAPHVFKPIDFKYDPKSPEAINFSRQLDLPAWQCDLEATTGSYAVRYSNRPLIAEYSNSLMECFKHARAQGDEAVNRLKAAKVPAKQADLSKDLYAKWSAYLATMSPYRTTDQQAKSAYQAAKEALATEVKFSN
;
A
#
# COMPACT_ATOMS: atom_id res chain seq x y z
N MET A 1 49.99 -55.94 17.49
CA MET A 1 48.86 -56.86 17.28
C MET A 1 47.70 -56.41 18.16
N ARG A 2 46.49 -56.44 17.60
CA ARG A 2 45.16 -56.02 18.09
C ARG A 2 44.91 -55.96 19.62
N LEU A 3 44.22 -54.91 20.08
CA LEU A 3 42.80 -54.91 20.52
C LEU A 3 42.47 -53.51 21.11
N LYS A 4 41.59 -52.72 20.47
CA LYS A 4 40.17 -52.52 20.79
C LYS A 4 39.89 -51.94 22.19
N ILE A 5 39.51 -50.67 22.15
CA ILE A 5 38.97 -49.79 23.19
C ILE A 5 37.71 -50.43 23.82
N CYS A 6 37.72 -50.58 25.14
CA CYS A 6 36.54 -50.88 25.95
C CYS A 6 36.77 -50.31 27.36
N THR A 7 36.03 -49.27 27.76
CA THR A 7 35.45 -49.02 29.10
C THR A 7 34.88 -47.59 29.12
N LEU A 8 33.55 -47.44 29.13
CA LEU A 8 32.65 -47.32 30.30
C LEU A 8 32.41 -45.86 30.67
N LEU A 9 31.15 -45.40 30.54
CA LEU A 9 30.47 -44.35 31.31
C LEU A 9 29.19 -44.01 30.53
N ALA A 10 27.98 -43.90 31.08
CA ALA A 10 27.37 -44.32 32.31
C ALA A 10 25.86 -44.13 32.07
N VAL A 11 25.08 -44.97 32.72
CA VAL A 11 23.62 -44.95 32.81
C VAL A 11 23.10 -43.58 33.24
N LEU A 12 22.06 -43.05 32.60
CA LEU A 12 20.94 -42.39 33.29
C LEU A 12 19.74 -42.16 32.36
N THR A 13 18.75 -43.02 32.58
CA THR A 13 17.35 -42.87 32.20
C THR A 13 16.75 -41.62 32.83
N MET A 14 16.22 -40.70 32.02
CA MET A 14 15.14 -39.80 32.44
C MET A 14 14.00 -39.89 31.42
N THR A 15 12.91 -40.46 31.92
CA THR A 15 11.59 -40.56 31.32
C THR A 15 10.99 -39.17 31.12
N MET A 16 10.85 -38.74 29.87
CA MET A 16 9.90 -37.69 29.49
C MET A 16 8.71 -38.37 28.80
N ALA A 17 7.87 -39.03 29.61
CA ALA A 17 6.53 -39.43 29.20
C ALA A 17 5.66 -38.17 29.15
N GLY A 18 5.79 -37.40 28.07
CA GLY A 18 4.81 -36.38 27.71
C GLY A 18 3.58 -37.09 27.16
N CYS A 19 2.44 -36.95 27.83
CA CYS A 19 1.14 -37.34 27.29
C CYS A 19 0.91 -36.63 25.94
N VAL A 20 1.13 -37.32 24.83
CA VAL A 20 0.56 -36.93 23.55
C VAL A 20 -0.91 -37.28 23.63
N ALA A 21 -1.73 -36.32 24.07
CA ALA A 21 -3.16 -36.39 23.86
C ALA A 21 -3.40 -36.52 22.35
N PRO A 22 -4.21 -37.47 21.86
CA PRO A 22 -4.63 -37.45 20.48
C PRO A 22 -5.40 -36.15 20.27
N GLN A 23 -4.81 -35.21 19.53
CA GLN A 23 -5.56 -34.08 18.99
C GLN A 23 -6.64 -34.70 18.10
N GLN A 24 -7.86 -34.80 18.63
CA GLN A 24 -9.04 -34.93 17.80
C GLN A 24 -8.98 -33.74 16.84
N LYS A 25 -8.70 -34.04 15.56
CA LYS A 25 -8.95 -33.12 14.46
C LYS A 25 -10.45 -32.84 14.49
N LYS A 26 -10.86 -31.84 15.27
CA LYS A 26 -12.13 -31.17 15.04
C LYS A 26 -12.12 -30.82 13.56
N PRO A 27 -13.18 -31.08 12.80
CA PRO A 27 -13.28 -30.54 11.46
C PRO A 27 -13.03 -29.06 11.63
N ALA A 28 -11.92 -28.56 11.05
CA ALA A 28 -11.73 -27.13 10.97
C ALA A 28 -13.01 -26.62 10.32
N SER A 29 -13.76 -25.78 11.03
CA SER A 29 -14.86 -25.05 10.42
C SER A 29 -14.25 -24.37 9.22
N SER A 30 -14.54 -24.86 8.01
CA SER A 30 -14.07 -24.21 6.79
C SER A 30 -14.52 -22.77 6.92
N PRO A 31 -13.59 -21.79 6.99
CA PRO A 31 -13.98 -20.40 7.08
C PRO A 31 -14.92 -20.14 5.90
N ALA A 32 -16.06 -19.51 6.18
CA ALA A 32 -17.02 -19.16 5.15
C ALA A 32 -16.27 -18.50 3.97
N PRO A 33 -16.63 -18.81 2.71
CA PRO A 33 -15.96 -18.23 1.57
C PRO A 33 -15.93 -16.70 1.72
N LYS A 34 -14.73 -16.12 1.86
CA LYS A 34 -14.60 -14.67 1.91
C LYS A 34 -15.14 -14.13 0.58
N ALA A 35 -15.99 -13.12 0.64
CA ALA A 35 -16.40 -12.41 -0.57
C ALA A 35 -15.15 -11.91 -1.32
N PRO A 36 -15.14 -11.98 -2.67
CA PRO A 36 -14.01 -11.52 -3.45
C PRO A 36 -13.72 -10.04 -3.15
N HIS A 37 -12.44 -9.67 -3.15
CA HIS A 37 -12.05 -8.28 -2.93
C HIS A 37 -12.58 -7.38 -4.05
N VAL A 38 -13.14 -6.23 -3.67
CA VAL A 38 -13.64 -5.22 -4.59
C VAL A 38 -13.15 -3.86 -4.13
N PHE A 39 -12.53 -3.11 -5.05
CA PHE A 39 -12.10 -1.75 -4.79
C PHE A 39 -13.29 -0.88 -4.35
N LYS A 40 -13.15 -0.21 -3.21
CA LYS A 40 -14.13 0.76 -2.70
C LYS A 40 -13.45 2.12 -2.59
N PRO A 41 -13.73 3.07 -3.51
CA PRO A 41 -13.11 4.39 -3.46
C PRO A 41 -13.53 5.12 -2.17
N ILE A 42 -12.61 5.91 -1.62
CA ILE A 42 -12.92 6.82 -0.52
C ILE A 42 -13.12 8.20 -1.12
N ASP A 43 -14.30 8.76 -0.92
CA ASP A 43 -14.61 10.09 -1.43
C ASP A 43 -13.79 11.17 -0.72
N PHE A 44 -13.21 12.06 -1.50
CA PHE A 44 -12.55 13.25 -0.98
C PHE A 44 -13.59 14.22 -0.40
N LYS A 45 -13.36 14.63 0.86
CA LYS A 45 -14.16 15.66 1.53
C LYS A 45 -13.42 17.00 1.45
N TYR A 46 -13.95 17.88 0.62
CA TYR A 46 -13.42 19.24 0.46
C TYR A 46 -13.61 20.04 1.76
N ASP A 47 -12.57 20.75 2.19
CA ASP A 47 -12.62 21.64 3.35
C ASP A 47 -12.60 23.11 2.91
N PRO A 48 -13.72 23.85 3.01
CA PRO A 48 -13.78 25.25 2.56
C PRO A 48 -12.95 26.20 3.41
N LYS A 49 -12.44 25.77 4.57
CA LYS A 49 -11.55 26.59 5.41
C LYS A 49 -10.08 26.38 5.07
N SER A 50 -9.75 25.37 4.27
CA SER A 50 -8.38 25.09 3.85
C SER A 50 -8.04 25.87 2.56
N PRO A 51 -6.79 26.37 2.41
CA PRO A 51 -6.36 26.96 1.16
C PRO A 51 -6.51 25.99 -0.02
N GLU A 52 -6.82 26.52 -1.21
CA GLU A 52 -7.14 25.70 -2.40
C GLU A 52 -5.99 24.77 -2.81
N ALA A 53 -4.75 25.24 -2.72
CA ALA A 53 -3.56 24.41 -2.95
C ALA A 53 -3.44 23.24 -1.94
N ILE A 54 -3.92 23.40 -0.71
CA ILE A 54 -3.93 22.34 0.30
C ILE A 54 -5.05 21.33 0.01
N ASN A 55 -6.24 21.81 -0.37
CA ASN A 55 -7.32 20.92 -0.82
C ASN A 55 -6.90 20.10 -2.04
N PHE A 56 -6.23 20.74 -3.01
CA PHE A 56 -5.65 20.08 -4.18
C PHE A 56 -4.72 18.93 -3.77
N SER A 57 -3.74 19.21 -2.89
CA SER A 57 -2.84 18.18 -2.41
C SER A 57 -3.56 17.02 -1.70
N ARG A 58 -4.53 17.31 -0.83
CA ARG A 58 -5.29 16.28 -0.12
C ARG A 58 -6.13 15.41 -1.05
N GLN A 59 -6.71 16.01 -2.09
CA GLN A 59 -7.50 15.29 -3.08
C GLN A 59 -6.65 14.29 -3.88
N LEU A 60 -5.37 14.60 -4.13
CA LEU A 60 -4.44 13.66 -4.77
C LEU A 60 -3.94 12.55 -3.83
N ASP A 61 -3.80 12.84 -2.54
CA ASP A 61 -3.17 11.94 -1.56
C ASP A 61 -4.02 10.70 -1.26
N LEU A 62 -5.34 10.87 -1.17
CA LEU A 62 -6.28 9.78 -0.92
C LEU A 62 -6.18 8.66 -1.96
N PRO A 63 -6.38 8.92 -3.28
CA PRO A 63 -6.29 7.87 -4.27
C PRO A 63 -4.86 7.32 -4.42
N ALA A 64 -3.82 8.13 -4.21
CA ALA A 64 -2.44 7.63 -4.23
C ALA A 64 -2.20 6.58 -3.14
N TRP A 65 -2.68 6.84 -1.93
CA TRP A 65 -2.61 5.89 -0.82
C TRP A 65 -3.44 4.63 -1.08
N GLN A 66 -4.67 4.78 -1.59
CA GLN A 66 -5.52 3.63 -1.92
C GLN A 66 -4.86 2.73 -2.97
N CYS A 67 -4.31 3.30 -4.04
CA CYS A 67 -3.69 2.50 -5.09
C CYS A 67 -2.39 1.82 -4.63
N ASP A 68 -1.60 2.47 -3.74
CA ASP A 68 -0.41 1.85 -3.13
C ASP A 68 -0.79 0.62 -2.28
N LEU A 69 -1.91 0.69 -1.55
CA LEU A 69 -2.43 -0.45 -0.78
C LEU A 69 -2.84 -1.61 -1.69
N GLU A 70 -3.57 -1.33 -2.78
CA GLU A 70 -3.98 -2.35 -3.75
C GLU A 70 -2.77 -3.01 -4.41
N ALA A 71 -1.78 -2.22 -4.84
CA ALA A 71 -0.55 -2.72 -5.44
C ALA A 71 0.29 -3.54 -4.45
N THR A 72 0.46 -3.06 -3.22
CA THR A 72 1.23 -3.75 -2.18
C THR A 72 0.58 -5.07 -1.79
N THR A 73 -0.75 -5.09 -1.64
CA THR A 73 -1.48 -6.31 -1.30
C THR A 73 -1.46 -7.31 -2.44
N GLY A 74 -1.61 -6.84 -3.68
CA GLY A 74 -1.39 -7.65 -4.88
C GLY A 74 0.03 -8.23 -4.97
N SER A 75 1.05 -7.48 -4.56
CA SER A 75 2.44 -7.95 -4.50
C SER A 75 2.65 -9.10 -3.52
N TYR A 76 1.98 -9.07 -2.37
CA TYR A 76 1.96 -10.23 -1.48
C TYR A 76 1.30 -11.45 -2.13
N ALA A 77 0.18 -11.26 -2.86
CA ALA A 77 -0.47 -12.36 -3.58
C ALA A 77 0.46 -12.97 -4.65
N VAL A 78 1.19 -12.15 -5.40
CA VAL A 78 2.20 -12.60 -6.37
C VAL A 78 3.33 -13.36 -5.68
N ARG A 79 3.89 -12.82 -4.59
CA ARG A 79 4.99 -13.43 -3.83
C ARG A 79 4.65 -14.85 -3.33
N TYR A 80 3.40 -15.08 -2.97
CA TYR A 80 2.92 -16.38 -2.49
C TYR A 80 2.16 -17.19 -3.56
N SER A 81 2.23 -16.81 -4.83
CA SER A 81 1.61 -17.53 -5.96
C SER A 81 0.10 -17.76 -5.82
N ASN A 82 -0.61 -16.87 -5.14
CA ASN A 82 -2.06 -16.97 -4.94
C ASN A 82 -2.81 -16.40 -6.15
N ARG A 83 -2.98 -17.23 -7.19
CA ARG A 83 -3.56 -16.83 -8.49
C ARG A 83 -4.93 -16.12 -8.38
N PRO A 84 -5.90 -16.59 -7.58
CA PRO A 84 -7.16 -15.87 -7.38
C PRO A 84 -6.94 -14.44 -6.88
N LEU A 85 -6.13 -14.25 -5.84
CA LEU A 85 -5.86 -12.93 -5.29
C LEU A 85 -5.07 -12.03 -6.26
N ILE A 86 -4.16 -12.60 -7.07
CA ILE A 86 -3.45 -11.83 -8.10
C ILE A 86 -4.46 -11.19 -9.06
N ALA A 87 -5.45 -11.96 -9.53
CA ALA A 87 -6.48 -11.45 -10.43
C ALA A 87 -7.37 -10.38 -9.75
N GLU A 88 -7.80 -10.64 -8.51
CA GLU A 88 -8.61 -9.69 -7.73
C GLU A 88 -7.89 -8.35 -7.53
N TYR A 89 -6.65 -8.36 -7.05
CA TYR A 89 -5.89 -7.12 -6.80
C TYR A 89 -5.41 -6.44 -8.08
N SER A 90 -5.21 -7.17 -9.18
CA SER A 90 -4.93 -6.55 -10.48
C SER A 90 -6.13 -5.75 -10.99
N ASN A 91 -7.34 -6.33 -10.89
CA ASN A 91 -8.58 -5.64 -11.27
C ASN A 91 -8.86 -4.46 -10.35
N SER A 92 -8.72 -4.67 -9.04
CA SER A 92 -8.89 -3.63 -8.02
C SER A 92 -7.96 -2.43 -8.25
N LEU A 93 -6.69 -2.69 -8.57
CA LEU A 93 -5.73 -1.63 -8.88
C LEU A 93 -6.11 -0.85 -10.15
N MET A 94 -6.61 -1.53 -11.19
CA MET A 94 -7.08 -0.86 -12.40
C MET A 94 -8.28 0.06 -12.12
N GLU A 95 -9.23 -0.36 -11.29
CA GLU A 95 -10.34 0.50 -10.85
C GLU A 95 -9.84 1.66 -9.99
N CYS A 96 -8.84 1.42 -9.12
CA CYS A 96 -8.19 2.48 -8.36
C CYS A 96 -7.56 3.52 -9.28
N PHE A 97 -6.83 3.13 -10.33
CA PHE A 97 -6.24 4.09 -11.28
C PHE A 97 -7.29 4.93 -12.02
N LYS A 98 -8.43 4.33 -12.40
CA LYS A 98 -9.54 5.08 -13.00
C LYS A 98 -10.08 6.14 -12.04
N HIS A 99 -10.33 5.75 -10.79
CA HIS A 99 -10.79 6.68 -9.76
C HIS A 99 -9.76 7.77 -9.46
N ALA A 100 -8.49 7.39 -9.31
CA ALA A 100 -7.37 8.31 -9.08
C ALA A 100 -7.28 9.37 -10.17
N ARG A 101 -7.39 8.96 -11.44
CA ARG A 101 -7.39 9.88 -12.58
C ARG A 101 -8.56 10.86 -12.52
N ALA A 102 -9.78 10.38 -12.24
CA ALA A 102 -10.94 11.24 -12.11
C ALA A 102 -10.77 12.28 -10.98
N GLN A 103 -10.26 11.86 -9.82
CA GLN A 103 -9.95 12.76 -8.71
C GLN A 103 -8.86 13.78 -9.05
N GLY A 104 -7.82 13.35 -9.78
CA GLY A 104 -6.76 14.24 -10.25
C GLY A 104 -7.27 15.30 -11.22
N ASP A 105 -8.10 14.92 -12.19
CA ASP A 105 -8.69 15.85 -13.16
C ASP A 105 -9.62 16.86 -12.46
N GLU A 106 -10.43 16.39 -11.51
CA GLU A 106 -11.28 17.25 -10.68
C GLU A 106 -10.44 18.26 -9.86
N ALA A 107 -9.39 17.79 -9.18
CA ALA A 107 -8.50 18.64 -8.39
C ALA A 107 -7.84 19.73 -9.24
N VAL A 108 -7.35 19.37 -10.44
CA VAL A 108 -6.75 20.32 -11.38
C VAL A 108 -7.77 21.38 -11.82
N ASN A 109 -9.01 20.98 -12.11
CA ASN A 109 -10.06 21.91 -12.53
C ASN A 109 -10.42 22.89 -11.42
N ARG A 110 -10.57 22.41 -10.17
CA ARG A 110 -10.83 23.26 -9.00
C ARG A 110 -9.69 24.25 -8.77
N LEU A 111 -8.44 23.78 -8.80
CA LEU A 111 -7.27 24.63 -8.59
C LEU A 111 -7.15 25.74 -9.67
N LYS A 112 -7.44 25.40 -10.94
CA LYS A 112 -7.48 26.39 -12.03
C LYS A 112 -8.56 27.45 -11.80
N ALA A 113 -9.74 27.04 -11.35
CA ALA A 113 -10.84 27.97 -11.06
C ALA A 113 -10.52 28.90 -9.87
N ALA A 114 -9.77 28.40 -8.89
CA ALA A 114 -9.35 29.15 -7.71
C ALA A 114 -8.34 30.28 -7.97
N LYS A 115 -7.64 30.26 -9.12
CA LYS A 115 -6.64 31.28 -9.50
C LYS A 115 -5.60 31.53 -8.39
N VAL A 116 -5.04 30.45 -7.85
CA VAL A 116 -3.99 30.52 -6.82
C VAL A 116 -2.75 31.30 -7.33
N PRO A 117 -1.92 31.85 -6.43
CA PRO A 117 -0.68 32.55 -6.81
C PRO A 117 0.22 31.71 -7.73
N ALA A 118 0.95 32.36 -8.64
CA ALA A 118 1.73 31.69 -9.68
C ALA A 118 2.69 30.61 -9.13
N LYS A 119 3.38 30.91 -8.03
CA LYS A 119 4.30 29.96 -7.39
C LYS A 119 3.58 28.72 -6.83
N GLN A 120 2.41 28.89 -6.23
CA GLN A 120 1.57 27.77 -5.79
C GLN A 120 1.04 26.96 -6.97
N ALA A 121 0.69 27.61 -8.08
CA ALA A 121 0.24 26.95 -9.30
C ALA A 121 1.37 26.07 -9.90
N ASP A 122 2.60 26.57 -9.95
CA ASP A 122 3.73 25.79 -10.49
C ASP A 122 4.11 24.62 -9.59
N LEU A 123 4.12 24.80 -8.27
CA LEU A 123 4.34 23.70 -7.32
C LEU A 123 3.22 22.65 -7.38
N SER A 124 1.98 23.08 -7.63
CA SER A 124 0.85 22.17 -7.80
C SER A 124 0.95 21.36 -9.11
N LYS A 125 1.47 21.94 -10.19
CA LYS A 125 1.78 21.21 -11.44
C LYS A 125 2.87 20.17 -11.21
N ASP A 126 3.94 20.53 -10.51
CA ASP A 126 5.01 19.57 -10.17
C ASP A 126 4.46 18.45 -9.27
N LEU A 127 3.68 18.78 -8.24
CA LEU A 127 3.00 17.79 -7.40
C LEU A 127 2.16 16.82 -8.22
N TYR A 128 1.34 17.31 -9.16
CA TYR A 128 0.55 16.44 -10.04
C TYR A 128 1.43 15.54 -10.90
N ALA A 129 2.52 16.08 -11.47
CA ALA A 129 3.44 15.30 -12.29
C ALA A 129 4.11 14.19 -11.48
N LYS A 130 4.58 14.47 -10.25
CA LYS A 130 5.18 13.46 -9.35
C LYS A 130 4.14 12.46 -8.87
N TRP A 131 2.93 12.90 -8.56
CA TRP A 131 1.80 12.02 -8.21
C TRP A 131 1.48 11.04 -9.34
N SER A 132 1.35 11.54 -10.57
CA SER A 132 1.07 10.72 -11.76
C SER A 132 2.19 9.72 -12.03
N ALA A 133 3.45 10.17 -11.93
CA ALA A 133 4.61 9.30 -12.05
C ALA A 133 4.60 8.20 -10.98
N TYR A 134 4.31 8.55 -9.72
CA TYR A 134 4.22 7.58 -8.63
C TYR A 134 3.13 6.52 -8.88
N LEU A 135 1.92 6.92 -9.27
CA LEU A 135 0.86 5.98 -9.65
C LEU A 135 1.30 5.04 -10.78
N ALA A 136 1.99 5.56 -11.80
CA ALA A 136 2.48 4.75 -12.92
C ALA A 136 3.51 3.67 -12.51
N THR A 137 4.17 3.84 -11.35
CA THR A 137 5.08 2.83 -10.78
C THR A 137 4.37 1.74 -9.98
N MET A 138 3.08 1.86 -9.71
CA MET A 138 2.34 0.84 -8.95
C MET A 138 2.04 -0.37 -9.84
N SER A 139 2.22 -1.57 -9.30
CA SER A 139 1.82 -2.83 -9.95
C SER A 139 1.85 -3.97 -8.94
N PRO A 140 0.98 -4.99 -9.05
CA PRO A 140 1.04 -6.18 -8.22
C PRO A 140 2.36 -6.97 -8.42
N TYR A 141 3.07 -6.77 -9.52
CA TYR A 141 4.23 -7.59 -9.88
C TYR A 141 5.57 -6.99 -9.45
N ARG A 142 5.57 -5.82 -8.81
CA ARG A 142 6.77 -5.15 -8.33
C ARG A 142 6.53 -4.50 -6.98
N THR A 143 7.59 -4.31 -6.21
CA THR A 143 7.54 -3.53 -4.97
C THR A 143 7.33 -2.05 -5.29
N THR A 144 6.70 -1.32 -4.37
CA THR A 144 6.52 0.14 -4.47
C THR A 144 7.85 0.84 -4.75
N ASP A 145 7.87 1.69 -5.77
CA ASP A 145 9.01 2.54 -6.10
C ASP A 145 9.17 3.65 -5.04
N GLN A 146 10.16 3.48 -4.17
CA GLN A 146 10.43 4.42 -3.09
C GLN A 146 10.95 5.77 -3.59
N GLN A 147 11.62 5.79 -4.76
CA GLN A 147 12.12 7.04 -5.33
C GLN A 147 10.95 7.87 -5.88
N ALA A 148 10.02 7.26 -6.60
CA ALA A 148 8.82 7.95 -7.07
C ALA A 148 7.94 8.41 -5.89
N LYS A 149 7.78 7.57 -4.86
CA LYS A 149 7.04 7.91 -3.64
C LYS A 149 7.64 9.10 -2.89
N SER A 150 8.95 9.10 -2.69
CA SER A 150 9.66 10.20 -2.01
C SER A 150 9.62 11.50 -2.82
N ALA A 151 9.74 11.43 -4.16
CA ALA A 151 9.60 12.61 -5.01
C ALA A 151 8.19 13.22 -4.92
N TYR A 152 7.14 12.38 -4.87
CA TYR A 152 5.77 12.83 -4.64
C TYR A 152 5.60 13.49 -3.26
N GLN A 153 6.15 12.89 -2.20
CA GLN A 153 6.10 13.45 -0.85
C GLN A 153 6.84 14.79 -0.74
N ALA A 154 8.03 14.89 -1.36
CA ALA A 154 8.79 16.14 -1.39
C ALA A 154 8.04 17.26 -2.11
N ALA A 155 7.40 16.97 -3.26
CA ALA A 155 6.57 17.95 -3.95
C ALA A 155 5.37 18.40 -3.11
N LYS A 156 4.77 17.48 -2.34
CA LYS A 156 3.68 17.77 -1.41
C LYS A 156 4.12 18.73 -0.31
N GLU A 157 5.28 18.46 0.29
CA GLU A 157 5.87 19.32 1.32
C GLU A 157 6.27 20.69 0.79
N ALA A 158 6.82 20.75 -0.43
CA ALA A 158 7.16 22.01 -1.08
C ALA A 158 5.93 22.91 -1.27
N LEU A 159 4.80 22.34 -1.75
CA LEU A 159 3.54 23.07 -1.89
C LEU A 159 3.01 23.54 -0.53
N ALA A 160 2.97 22.66 0.48
CA ALA A 160 2.51 23.00 1.82
C ALA A 160 3.36 24.11 2.46
N THR A 161 4.67 24.05 2.24
CA THR A 161 5.63 25.07 2.71
C THR A 161 5.35 26.41 2.04
N GLU A 162 5.17 26.42 0.72
CA GLU A 162 4.81 27.65 0.00
C GLU A 162 3.53 28.26 0.55
N VAL A 163 2.45 27.48 0.66
CA VAL A 163 1.16 27.97 1.20
C VAL A 163 1.32 28.56 2.60
N LYS A 164 2.17 27.97 3.45
CA LYS A 164 2.42 28.48 4.80
C LYS A 164 3.11 29.84 4.80
N PHE A 165 3.98 30.12 3.83
CA PHE A 165 4.77 31.35 3.75
C PHE A 165 4.22 32.40 2.79
N SER A 166 3.26 32.05 1.93
CA SER A 166 2.54 33.00 1.07
C SER A 166 1.32 33.64 1.77
N ASN A 167 0.96 33.20 2.97
CA ASN A 167 -0.18 33.70 3.76
C ASN A 167 0.25 34.76 4.77
#